data_AF-M2UZY8-F1
#
_entry.id   AF-M2UZY8-F1
#
_cell.length_a   1.000
_cell.length_b   1.000
_cell.length_c   1.000
_cell.angle_alpha   90.00
_cell.angle_beta   90.00
_cell.angle_gamma   90.00
#
_symmetry.space_group_name_H-M   'P 1'
#
loop_
_entity.id
_entity.type
_entity.pdbx_description
1 polymer ?
#
loop_
_entity_poly.entity_id
_entity_poly.type
_entity_poly.pdbx_seq_one_letter_code
_entity_poly.pdbx_strand_id
1 'polypeptide(L)'
;MKFFSTTGAVLLAAFAAKTANGIEFDPEDEASILAVTRQYAYSLMSLYKGNATGLPKQDIGIWPQPHYWWEGGAAWGGVIEYSEISGDDSHVKALQQALTANYGPKNDFILDYRRSQTGSDDECFWAIAAMSALEYQFPEPSQAPADYLEVATSSFNSIVGRWNDTTCGGGLKWQIYPENTYGYYYKNAISNGCAFGLGARLARYTGEQKYADWSAKIYDWTESVGLITDQFEVFDGTDDKTNCSKVADETQWTYNNAMFLHGSAYMYDFTNGDKLWQDRTAGFLKHAEALFFGPYENATDIMYEWACETGESGRHCNLDQQSFKAYLSRFMAKTALLAPFTKDSIKKYLTASAVGAAKSCSGGPDGKTCGSKWYTGGWDGTSGVGQQLSALEVTQALLQIKKNLLPAKKNAAKPPTNSTPTPTPTPQPTPEPTPEPTSEPIPEPTPQPTLESKPEQAPTPEAPSSAPLASPSKSPLSETVAGQVPEAVQSERPQAIEAPAPASDVPAPVITPSPTASSAAPIVPNNPSLEFDETKSSSSCAPNVTKTITVAASSSFSTSSCTPSVTVTITVPFVPTASVPLNLTTSSAVSPPAGNNTASPTLPVFEGAGSVYTVSGSVLAMFVAVAVFVGL
;
A
#
# COMPACT_ATOMS: atom_id res chain seq x y z
N MET A 1 48.69 -55.99 8.46
CA MET A 1 47.31 -56.54 8.61
C MET A 1 46.37 -55.39 8.93
N LYS A 2 45.15 -55.41 8.37
CA LYS A 2 43.94 -54.65 8.75
C LYS A 2 44.08 -53.12 8.98
N PHE A 3 43.71 -52.37 7.93
CA PHE A 3 43.08 -51.06 8.09
C PHE A 3 41.80 -51.18 8.93
N PHE A 4 41.45 -50.13 9.68
CA PHE A 4 40.08 -49.90 10.13
C PHE A 4 39.67 -48.45 9.82
N SER A 5 38.46 -48.32 9.27
CA SER A 5 37.85 -47.06 8.87
C SER A 5 37.17 -46.38 10.06
N THR A 6 37.31 -45.05 10.15
CA THR A 6 36.40 -44.19 10.91
C THR A 6 35.87 -43.08 10.00
N THR A 7 35.16 -43.47 8.96
CA THR A 7 34.27 -42.57 8.20
C THR A 7 32.85 -42.73 8.72
N GLY A 8 32.32 -41.76 9.47
CA GLY A 8 30.96 -41.82 9.99
C GLY A 8 30.56 -40.57 10.78
N ALA A 9 29.32 -40.12 10.60
CA ALA A 9 28.66 -39.00 11.29
C ALA A 9 29.01 -37.55 10.85
N VAL A 10 28.91 -37.25 9.54
CA VAL A 10 28.43 -35.94 9.07
C VAL A 10 27.29 -36.16 8.07
N LEU A 11 26.15 -36.64 8.58
CA LEU A 11 24.96 -36.93 7.76
C LEU A 11 23.70 -37.05 8.64
N LEU A 12 23.33 -35.99 9.36
CA LEU A 12 21.97 -35.85 9.93
C LEU A 12 21.61 -34.38 10.29
N ALA A 13 21.66 -33.49 9.30
CA ALA A 13 21.11 -32.12 9.39
C ALA A 13 20.32 -31.74 8.11
N ALA A 14 19.77 -32.75 7.42
CA ALA A 14 19.13 -32.63 6.11
C ALA A 14 17.76 -33.34 6.07
N PHE A 15 16.99 -33.26 7.16
CA PHE A 15 15.59 -33.67 7.19
C PHE A 15 14.74 -32.57 7.82
N ALA A 16 13.59 -32.30 7.21
CA ALA A 16 12.64 -31.23 7.55
C ALA A 16 13.07 -29.78 7.22
N ALA A 17 13.80 -29.58 6.12
CA ALA A 17 13.38 -28.51 5.21
C ALA A 17 12.03 -28.93 4.62
N LYS A 18 10.93 -28.63 5.34
CA LYS A 18 9.62 -28.57 4.70
C LYS A 18 9.77 -27.51 3.62
N THR A 19 9.59 -27.88 2.36
CA THR A 19 9.16 -26.91 1.37
C THR A 19 7.80 -26.42 1.86
N ALA A 20 7.81 -25.30 2.60
CA ALA A 20 6.59 -24.59 2.94
C ALA A 20 6.04 -24.10 1.61
N ASN A 21 5.15 -24.89 1.02
CA ASN A 21 4.33 -24.40 -0.07
C ASN A 21 3.63 -23.15 0.48
N GLY A 22 3.75 -22.04 -0.25
CA GLY A 22 3.02 -20.82 0.09
C GLY A 22 1.51 -21.08 0.16
N ILE A 23 0.77 -20.07 0.59
CA ILE A 23 -0.66 -20.21 0.82
C ILE A 23 -1.36 -20.70 -0.46
N GLU A 24 -2.10 -21.79 -0.33
CA GLU A 24 -2.94 -22.31 -1.41
C GLU A 24 -4.03 -21.27 -1.72
N PHE A 25 -3.96 -20.72 -2.93
CA PHE A 25 -4.74 -19.56 -3.34
C PHE A 25 -5.17 -19.70 -4.80
N ASP A 26 -6.49 -19.72 -5.00
CA ASP A 26 -7.13 -19.59 -6.31
C ASP A 26 -7.68 -18.16 -6.42
N PRO A 27 -7.11 -17.30 -7.30
CA PRO A 27 -7.55 -15.92 -7.46
C PRO A 27 -8.90 -15.79 -8.21
N GLU A 28 -9.46 -16.88 -8.73
CA GLU A 28 -10.76 -16.89 -9.39
C GLU A 28 -11.88 -17.48 -8.51
N ASP A 29 -11.57 -18.19 -7.41
CA ASP A 29 -12.56 -18.66 -6.42
C ASP A 29 -12.81 -17.63 -5.29
N GLU A 30 -14.09 -17.37 -4.97
CA GLU A 30 -14.43 -16.41 -3.91
C GLU A 30 -14.14 -16.95 -2.51
N ALA A 31 -14.32 -18.26 -2.30
CA ALA A 31 -14.08 -18.86 -1.00
C ALA A 31 -12.57 -18.89 -0.69
N SER A 32 -11.73 -19.19 -1.69
CA SER A 32 -10.27 -19.10 -1.59
C SER A 32 -9.81 -17.66 -1.29
N ILE A 33 -10.22 -16.66 -2.09
CA ILE A 33 -9.88 -15.26 -1.82
C ILE A 33 -10.31 -14.84 -0.40
N LEU A 34 -11.53 -15.18 0.02
CA LEU A 34 -12.04 -14.85 1.36
C LEU A 34 -11.24 -15.55 2.48
N ALA A 35 -10.88 -16.82 2.31
CA ALA A 35 -10.10 -17.57 3.30
C ALA A 35 -8.68 -17.01 3.46
N VAL A 36 -8.01 -16.68 2.34
CA VAL A 36 -6.67 -16.09 2.34
C VAL A 36 -6.70 -14.67 2.90
N THR A 37 -7.70 -13.86 2.52
CA THR A 37 -7.92 -12.50 3.07
C THR A 37 -8.08 -12.53 4.59
N ARG A 38 -8.88 -13.46 5.13
CA ARG A 38 -9.03 -13.68 6.58
C ARG A 38 -7.72 -14.07 7.27
N GLN A 39 -6.90 -14.90 6.62
CA GLN A 39 -5.60 -15.25 7.15
C GLN A 39 -4.66 -14.04 7.25
N TYR A 40 -4.61 -13.18 6.22
CA TYR A 40 -3.77 -11.98 6.26
C TYR A 40 -4.24 -10.96 7.29
N ALA A 41 -5.55 -10.76 7.44
CA ALA A 41 -6.08 -9.91 8.48
C ALA A 41 -5.70 -10.43 9.89
N TYR A 42 -5.81 -11.75 10.11
CA TYR A 42 -5.33 -12.37 11.35
C TYR A 42 -3.83 -12.17 11.56
N SER A 43 -2.99 -12.42 10.55
CA SER A 43 -1.53 -12.26 10.65
C SER A 43 -1.12 -10.82 10.94
N LEU A 44 -1.70 -9.84 10.23
CA LEU A 44 -1.51 -8.42 10.48
C LEU A 44 -1.93 -8.05 11.92
N MET A 45 -3.17 -8.39 12.31
CA MET A 45 -3.69 -8.07 13.65
C MET A 45 -2.97 -8.81 14.78
N SER A 46 -2.28 -9.92 14.50
CA SER A 46 -1.41 -10.60 15.47
C SER A 46 -0.20 -9.75 15.88
N LEU A 47 0.26 -8.83 15.04
CA LEU A 47 1.31 -7.86 15.33
C LEU A 47 0.80 -6.72 16.24
N TYR A 48 -0.51 -6.45 16.25
CA TYR A 48 -1.08 -5.34 16.99
C TYR A 48 -1.02 -5.58 18.51
N LYS A 49 -0.69 -4.53 19.26
CA LYS A 49 -0.67 -4.52 20.73
C LYS A 49 -1.37 -3.30 21.34
N GLY A 50 -1.68 -2.28 20.54
CA GLY A 50 -2.25 -0.98 20.97
C GLY A 50 -3.70 -1.01 21.48
N ASN A 51 -4.26 -2.19 21.75
CA ASN A 51 -5.56 -2.40 22.41
C ASN A 51 -5.44 -3.06 23.80
N ALA A 52 -4.22 -3.27 24.30
CA ALA A 52 -4.01 -3.88 25.62
C ALA A 52 -4.58 -3.01 26.76
N THR A 53 -5.15 -3.65 27.78
CA THR A 53 -5.70 -2.98 28.95
C THR A 53 -4.62 -2.22 29.72
N GLY A 54 -4.89 -0.94 30.03
CA GLY A 54 -3.98 -0.12 30.83
C GLY A 54 -2.86 0.57 30.05
N LEU A 55 -2.86 0.51 28.72
CA LEU A 55 -1.96 1.31 27.90
C LEU A 55 -2.16 2.83 28.12
N PRO A 56 -1.09 3.63 28.06
CA PRO A 56 -1.20 5.08 27.90
C PRO A 56 -2.06 5.43 26.68
N LYS A 57 -2.86 6.51 26.75
CA LYS A 57 -3.67 6.98 25.60
C LYS A 57 -2.82 7.20 24.36
N GLN A 58 -1.57 7.61 24.56
CA GLN A 58 -0.58 7.90 23.53
C GLN A 58 -0.13 6.67 22.73
N ASP A 59 -0.38 5.45 23.21
CA ASP A 59 0.03 4.19 22.56
C ASP A 59 -1.15 3.43 21.93
N ILE A 60 -2.37 3.93 22.10
CA ILE A 60 -3.58 3.32 21.54
C ILE A 60 -3.68 3.61 20.04
N GLY A 61 -4.01 2.59 19.24
CA GLY A 61 -4.17 2.73 17.80
C GLY A 61 -2.87 2.79 17.01
N ILE A 62 -1.73 2.42 17.60
CA ILE A 62 -0.44 2.37 16.90
C ILE A 62 0.10 0.94 16.89
N TRP A 63 0.83 0.62 15.84
CA TRP A 63 1.69 -0.55 15.79
C TRP A 63 2.87 -0.38 16.76
N PRO A 64 3.41 -1.48 17.33
CA PRO A 64 4.60 -1.40 18.17
C PRO A 64 5.80 -0.78 17.42
N GLN A 65 6.76 -0.21 18.13
CA GLN A 65 8.03 0.24 17.53
C GLN A 65 8.69 -0.90 16.70
N PRO A 66 9.32 -0.60 15.56
CA PRO A 66 9.75 0.72 15.08
C PRO A 66 8.73 1.52 14.24
N HIS A 67 7.51 1.02 14.05
CA HIS A 67 6.51 1.63 13.15
C HIS A 67 6.10 3.05 13.58
N TYR A 68 5.91 3.94 12.60
CA TYR A 68 5.52 5.33 12.79
C TYR A 68 4.00 5.49 12.99
N TRP A 69 3.58 6.64 13.52
CA TRP A 69 2.16 6.88 13.84
C TRP A 69 1.21 6.81 12.63
N TRP A 70 1.65 7.25 11.44
CA TRP A 70 0.83 7.23 10.23
C TRP A 70 0.50 5.82 9.72
N GLU A 71 1.43 4.87 9.86
CA GLU A 71 1.26 3.47 9.44
C GLU A 71 0.12 2.80 10.23
N GLY A 72 -0.17 3.31 11.43
CA GLY A 72 -1.41 3.05 12.16
C GLY A 72 -2.64 3.38 11.30
N GLY A 73 -2.86 4.67 11.01
CA GLY A 73 -3.97 5.14 10.18
C GLY A 73 -4.07 4.43 8.82
N ALA A 74 -2.93 4.26 8.16
CA ALA A 74 -2.86 3.60 6.85
C ALA A 74 -3.34 2.13 6.90
N ALA A 75 -2.94 1.38 7.93
CA ALA A 75 -3.40 0.01 8.15
C ALA A 75 -4.86 -0.06 8.63
N TRP A 76 -5.32 0.89 9.46
CA TRP A 76 -6.72 0.92 9.91
C TRP A 76 -7.69 1.09 8.75
N GLY A 77 -7.36 1.92 7.75
CA GLY A 77 -8.14 1.99 6.50
C GLY A 77 -8.30 0.61 5.83
N GLY A 78 -7.22 -0.18 5.78
CA GLY A 78 -7.22 -1.52 5.20
C GLY A 78 -8.06 -2.53 5.97
N VAL A 79 -7.99 -2.49 7.31
CA VAL A 79 -8.71 -3.43 8.19
C VAL A 79 -10.19 -3.04 8.38
N ILE A 80 -10.55 -1.77 8.22
CA ILE A 80 -11.96 -1.31 8.09
C ILE A 80 -12.58 -1.88 6.82
N GLU A 81 -11.88 -1.74 5.69
CA GLU A 81 -12.33 -2.27 4.41
C GLU A 81 -12.41 -3.80 4.42
N TYR A 82 -11.43 -4.48 5.05
CA TYR A 82 -11.49 -5.91 5.35
C TYR A 82 -12.79 -6.31 6.04
N SER A 83 -13.18 -5.62 7.12
CA SER A 83 -14.34 -5.95 7.95
C SER A 83 -15.61 -6.02 7.08
N GLU A 84 -15.83 -4.99 6.26
CA GLU A 84 -17.05 -4.83 5.44
C GLU A 84 -16.99 -5.65 4.14
N ILE A 85 -15.80 -5.87 3.55
CA ILE A 85 -15.62 -6.73 2.35
C ILE A 85 -15.76 -8.22 2.71
N SER A 86 -15.23 -8.65 3.86
CA SER A 86 -15.22 -10.06 4.29
C SER A 86 -16.41 -10.46 5.17
N GLY A 87 -17.11 -9.49 5.76
CA GLY A 87 -18.15 -9.71 6.77
C GLY A 87 -17.61 -10.27 8.08
N ASP A 88 -16.39 -9.88 8.47
CA ASP A 88 -15.74 -10.32 9.71
C ASP A 88 -15.57 -9.15 10.70
N ASP A 89 -16.48 -9.08 11.66
CA ASP A 89 -16.52 -8.03 12.68
C ASP A 89 -15.53 -8.25 13.84
N SER A 90 -14.67 -9.27 13.79
CA SER A 90 -13.74 -9.67 14.88
C SER A 90 -12.81 -8.55 15.35
N HIS A 91 -12.57 -7.53 14.51
CA HIS A 91 -11.68 -6.41 14.79
C HIS A 91 -12.40 -5.06 15.03
N VAL A 92 -13.74 -5.00 14.90
CA VAL A 92 -14.50 -3.73 14.93
C VAL A 92 -14.20 -2.89 16.17
N LYS A 93 -14.21 -3.49 17.36
CA LYS A 93 -13.93 -2.78 18.62
C LYS A 93 -12.51 -2.22 18.69
N ALA A 94 -11.52 -2.93 18.12
CA ALA A 94 -10.13 -2.48 18.10
C ALA A 94 -9.96 -1.29 17.15
N LEU A 95 -10.63 -1.31 15.99
CA LEU A 95 -10.65 -0.20 15.03
C LEU A 95 -11.33 1.05 15.61
N GLN A 96 -12.51 0.88 16.21
CA GLN A 96 -13.22 1.96 16.91
C GLN A 96 -12.36 2.60 18.02
N GLN A 97 -11.68 1.79 18.82
CA GLN A 97 -10.77 2.26 19.86
C GLN A 97 -9.54 2.98 19.28
N ALA A 98 -8.93 2.43 18.22
CA ALA A 98 -7.76 3.00 17.57
C ALA A 98 -8.03 4.39 16.97
N LEU A 99 -9.13 4.53 16.23
CA LEU A 99 -9.56 5.79 15.63
C LEU A 99 -9.89 6.84 16.71
N THR A 100 -10.82 6.54 17.62
CA THR A 100 -11.31 7.52 18.62
C THR A 100 -10.23 7.99 19.61
N ALA A 101 -9.22 7.17 19.90
CA ALA A 101 -8.09 7.60 20.73
C ALA A 101 -7.24 8.69 20.06
N ASN A 102 -7.20 8.71 18.71
CA ASN A 102 -6.32 9.57 17.91
C ASN A 102 -7.01 10.78 17.26
N TYR A 103 -8.35 10.91 17.31
CA TYR A 103 -9.11 12.05 16.73
C TYR A 103 -8.60 13.46 17.09
N GLY A 104 -7.91 13.62 18.22
CA GLY A 104 -7.45 14.93 18.70
C GLY A 104 -8.55 15.77 19.34
N PRO A 105 -8.24 16.99 19.81
CA PRO A 105 -9.19 17.88 20.48
C PRO A 105 -10.15 18.61 19.51
N LYS A 106 -9.91 18.51 18.20
CA LYS A 106 -10.69 19.14 17.13
C LYS A 106 -11.26 18.15 16.10
N ASN A 107 -11.17 16.84 16.38
CA ASN A 107 -11.60 15.78 15.47
C ASN A 107 -10.88 15.79 14.10
N ASP A 108 -9.64 16.30 14.06
CA ASP A 108 -8.81 16.52 12.87
C ASP A 108 -7.53 15.66 12.84
N PHE A 109 -7.41 14.70 13.75
CA PHE A 109 -6.20 13.89 14.00
C PHE A 109 -4.94 14.69 14.41
N ILE A 110 -5.05 16.00 14.71
CA ILE A 110 -3.95 16.77 15.28
C ILE A 110 -3.79 16.47 16.77
N LEU A 111 -2.59 16.03 17.16
CA LEU A 111 -2.26 15.64 18.53
C LEU A 111 -1.01 16.39 19.01
N ASP A 112 -1.16 17.31 19.97
CA ASP A 112 -0.06 18.16 20.47
C ASP A 112 1.15 17.37 21.01
N TYR A 113 0.94 16.14 21.47
CA TYR A 113 2.01 15.25 21.94
C TYR A 113 2.67 14.42 20.83
N ARG A 114 2.24 14.57 19.56
CA ARG A 114 2.82 13.93 18.37
C ARG A 114 3.49 14.90 17.40
N ARG A 115 3.68 16.17 17.76
CA ARG A 115 4.21 17.22 16.86
C ARG A 115 5.48 16.80 16.09
N SER A 116 6.37 16.03 16.70
CA SER A 116 7.60 15.54 16.07
C SER A 116 7.41 14.43 15.02
N GLN A 117 6.20 13.89 14.87
CA GLN A 117 5.84 12.87 13.89
C GLN A 117 4.79 13.37 12.88
N THR A 118 3.96 14.35 13.21
CA THR A 118 2.83 14.76 12.35
C THR A 118 3.27 15.59 11.14
N GLY A 119 3.39 14.96 9.98
CA GLY A 119 3.28 15.56 8.64
C GLY A 119 1.82 15.69 8.15
N SER A 120 1.64 16.33 7.01
CA SER A 120 0.35 16.52 6.34
C SER A 120 -0.19 15.21 5.76
N ASP A 121 0.72 14.38 5.26
CA ASP A 121 0.51 12.99 4.88
C ASP A 121 0.17 12.11 6.08
N ASP A 122 0.89 12.23 7.21
CA ASP A 122 0.58 11.44 8.42
C ASP A 122 -0.87 11.62 8.89
N GLU A 123 -1.33 12.87 9.03
CA GLU A 123 -2.71 13.23 9.36
C GLU A 123 -3.70 12.74 8.29
N CYS A 124 -3.33 12.89 7.02
CA CYS A 124 -4.19 12.49 5.91
C CYS A 124 -4.39 10.97 5.86
N PHE A 125 -3.39 10.15 6.19
CA PHE A 125 -3.53 8.69 6.26
C PHE A 125 -4.53 8.24 7.34
N TRP A 126 -4.66 8.98 8.45
CA TRP A 126 -5.74 8.78 9.42
C TRP A 126 -7.09 9.29 8.92
N ALA A 127 -7.12 10.46 8.28
CA ALA A 127 -8.34 11.03 7.70
C ALA A 127 -8.97 10.14 6.61
N ILE A 128 -8.16 9.53 5.73
CA ILE A 128 -8.65 8.60 4.70
C ILE A 128 -9.15 7.28 5.28
N ALA A 129 -8.71 6.87 6.48
CA ALA A 129 -9.25 5.72 7.20
C ALA A 129 -10.63 6.01 7.80
N ALA A 130 -10.82 7.19 8.41
CA ALA A 130 -12.15 7.66 8.82
C ALA A 130 -13.10 7.83 7.62
N MET A 131 -12.59 8.33 6.49
CA MET A 131 -13.35 8.38 5.24
C MET A 131 -13.71 6.97 4.71
N SER A 132 -12.87 5.95 4.90
CA SER A 132 -13.24 4.56 4.58
C SER A 132 -14.32 4.03 5.52
N ALA A 133 -14.24 4.32 6.82
CA ALA A 133 -15.32 3.95 7.75
C ALA A 133 -16.68 4.54 7.32
N LEU A 134 -16.68 5.80 6.89
CA LEU A 134 -17.86 6.48 6.36
C LEU A 134 -18.38 5.87 5.04
N GLU A 135 -17.49 5.58 4.09
CA GLU A 135 -17.83 5.04 2.77
C GLU A 135 -18.35 3.59 2.80
N TYR A 136 -17.90 2.78 3.76
CA TYR A 136 -18.38 1.40 3.94
C TYR A 136 -19.42 1.26 5.05
N GLN A 137 -19.86 2.40 5.62
CA GLN A 137 -20.90 2.46 6.65
C GLN A 137 -20.56 1.59 7.86
N PHE A 138 -19.28 1.64 8.23
CA PHE A 138 -18.69 0.95 9.36
C PHE A 138 -19.33 1.43 10.67
N PRO A 139 -19.52 0.57 11.69
CA PRO A 139 -20.26 0.95 12.89
C PRO A 139 -19.61 2.14 13.62
N GLU A 140 -20.39 3.20 13.85
CA GLU A 140 -19.95 4.35 14.66
C GLU A 140 -19.59 3.92 16.10
N PRO A 141 -18.50 4.44 16.69
CA PRO A 141 -18.15 4.14 18.07
C PRO A 141 -19.16 4.81 19.01
N SER A 142 -19.81 4.03 19.87
CA SER A 142 -20.94 4.50 20.71
C SER A 142 -20.60 5.63 21.70
N GLN A 143 -19.32 5.93 21.92
CA GLN A 143 -18.81 6.99 22.80
C GLN A 143 -17.78 7.88 22.08
N ALA A 144 -17.81 7.93 20.74
CA ALA A 144 -16.98 8.87 19.99
C ALA A 144 -17.38 10.33 20.31
N PRO A 145 -16.42 11.27 20.32
CA PRO A 145 -16.72 12.70 20.47
C PRO A 145 -17.31 13.32 19.19
N ALA A 146 -17.22 12.62 18.05
CA ALA A 146 -17.69 13.02 16.73
C ALA A 146 -17.91 11.78 15.84
N ASP A 147 -18.76 11.92 14.82
CA ASP A 147 -18.98 10.87 13.80
C ASP A 147 -17.87 10.86 12.72
N TYR A 148 -17.81 9.82 11.90
CA TYR A 148 -16.77 9.69 10.88
C TYR A 148 -16.82 10.80 9.80
N LEU A 149 -17.97 11.43 9.56
CA LEU A 149 -18.10 12.54 8.60
C LEU A 149 -17.54 13.83 9.17
N GLU A 150 -17.86 14.17 10.43
CA GLU A 150 -17.25 15.31 11.13
C GLU A 150 -15.73 15.16 11.18
N VAL A 151 -15.23 13.96 11.48
CA VAL A 151 -13.78 13.70 11.55
C VAL A 151 -13.11 13.86 10.18
N ALA A 152 -13.64 13.22 9.14
CA ALA A 152 -13.07 13.31 7.79
C ALA A 152 -13.11 14.75 7.24
N THR A 153 -14.20 15.50 7.50
CA THR A 153 -14.32 16.89 7.04
C THR A 153 -13.48 17.87 7.86
N SER A 154 -13.33 17.67 9.18
CA SER A 154 -12.47 18.50 10.03
C SER A 154 -11.00 18.30 9.69
N SER A 155 -10.58 17.05 9.48
CA SER A 155 -9.23 16.71 8.99
C SER A 155 -8.96 17.34 7.61
N PHE A 156 -9.89 17.21 6.66
CA PHE A 156 -9.73 17.86 5.34
C PHE A 156 -9.57 19.38 5.46
N ASN A 157 -10.39 20.04 6.29
CA ASN A 157 -10.31 21.49 6.52
C ASN A 157 -9.00 21.89 7.20
N SER A 158 -8.48 21.08 8.14
CA SER A 158 -7.14 21.26 8.75
C SER A 158 -6.03 21.18 7.69
N ILE A 159 -6.10 20.20 6.80
CA ILE A 159 -5.15 19.97 5.71
C ILE A 159 -5.15 21.13 4.71
N VAL A 160 -6.28 21.42 4.05
CA VAL A 160 -6.32 22.49 3.04
C VAL A 160 -6.20 23.89 3.65
N GLY A 161 -6.52 24.06 4.94
CA GLY A 161 -6.26 25.29 5.69
C GLY A 161 -4.78 25.65 5.85
N ARG A 162 -3.86 24.72 5.57
CA ARG A 162 -2.40 24.94 5.55
C ARG A 162 -1.83 25.13 4.15
N TRP A 163 -2.69 25.22 3.13
CA TRP A 163 -2.29 25.56 1.77
C TRP A 163 -1.54 26.90 1.73
N ASN A 164 -0.36 26.93 1.10
CA ASN A 164 0.54 28.09 1.13
C ASN A 164 0.81 28.63 -0.27
N ASP A 165 0.12 29.72 -0.64
CA ASP A 165 0.30 30.42 -1.92
C ASP A 165 1.52 31.37 -1.95
N THR A 166 2.21 31.59 -0.82
CA THR A 166 3.36 32.51 -0.70
C THR A 166 4.62 31.98 -1.41
N THR A 167 4.79 30.66 -1.43
CA THR A 167 5.87 29.97 -2.15
C THR A 167 5.27 28.98 -3.15
N CYS A 168 5.88 28.82 -4.31
CA CYS A 168 5.47 27.87 -5.36
C CYS A 168 4.05 28.06 -5.90
N GLY A 169 3.40 29.21 -5.68
CA GLY A 169 2.03 29.48 -6.10
C GLY A 169 0.98 28.56 -5.46
N GLY A 170 1.31 27.88 -4.36
CA GLY A 170 0.44 26.91 -3.70
C GLY A 170 1.20 25.72 -3.12
N GLY A 171 0.46 24.67 -2.77
CA GLY A 171 1.00 23.40 -2.31
C GLY A 171 1.09 23.26 -0.80
N LEU A 172 0.79 22.05 -0.33
CA LEU A 172 1.00 21.61 1.03
C LEU A 172 2.47 21.22 1.25
N LYS A 173 2.99 21.59 2.41
CA LYS A 173 4.29 21.13 2.93
C LYS A 173 4.14 19.73 3.50
N TRP A 174 5.22 18.96 3.46
CA TRP A 174 5.31 17.66 4.12
C TRP A 174 5.12 17.82 5.63
N GLN A 175 6.07 18.45 6.32
CA GLN A 175 5.96 18.68 7.77
C GLN A 175 5.09 19.90 8.08
N ILE A 176 4.22 19.79 9.10
CA ILE A 176 3.22 20.82 9.42
C ILE A 176 3.74 21.87 10.40
N TYR A 177 4.79 21.54 11.15
CA TYR A 177 5.36 22.35 12.22
C TYR A 177 6.76 22.88 11.85
N PRO A 178 7.02 24.20 11.97
CA PRO A 178 8.32 24.79 11.62
C PRO A 178 9.52 24.22 12.38
N GLU A 179 9.32 23.72 13.61
CA GLU A 179 10.36 23.05 14.39
C GLU A 179 10.85 21.73 13.76
N ASN A 180 10.02 21.07 12.94
CA ASN A 180 10.40 19.87 12.17
C ASN A 180 11.17 20.28 10.90
N THR A 181 12.31 20.95 11.11
CA THR A 181 13.09 21.61 10.04
C THR A 181 13.53 20.67 8.91
N TYR A 182 13.74 19.39 9.20
CA TYR A 182 13.84 18.32 8.20
C TYR A 182 12.45 18.05 7.63
N GLY A 183 12.22 18.47 6.38
CA GLY A 183 10.94 18.29 5.68
C GLY A 183 10.00 19.48 5.67
N TYR A 184 10.13 20.47 6.57
CA TYR A 184 9.22 21.64 6.60
C TYR A 184 9.23 22.48 5.32
N TYR A 185 10.34 22.51 4.58
CA TYR A 185 10.45 23.23 3.31
C TYR A 185 10.15 22.37 2.08
N TYR A 186 9.98 21.06 2.29
CA TYR A 186 9.66 20.11 1.24
C TYR A 186 8.15 20.14 0.98
N LYS A 187 7.75 20.33 -0.28
CA LYS A 187 6.37 20.15 -0.76
C LYS A 187 6.36 18.88 -1.61
N ASN A 188 5.70 17.83 -1.12
CA ASN A 188 5.78 16.48 -1.66
C ASN A 188 4.48 16.00 -2.32
N ALA A 189 4.58 15.02 -3.21
CA ALA A 189 3.47 14.40 -3.89
C ALA A 189 2.51 13.71 -2.92
N ILE A 190 2.99 13.03 -1.88
CA ILE A 190 2.11 12.28 -0.97
C ILE A 190 1.15 13.18 -0.18
N SER A 191 1.62 14.31 0.37
CA SER A 191 0.76 15.23 1.14
C SER A 191 -0.33 15.85 0.27
N ASN A 192 0.04 16.25 -0.96
CA ASN A 192 -0.88 16.87 -1.90
C ASN A 192 -1.81 15.83 -2.54
N GLY A 193 -1.29 14.69 -2.97
CA GLY A 193 -2.05 13.58 -3.51
C GLY A 193 -3.06 12.99 -2.52
N CYS A 194 -2.69 12.85 -1.25
CA CYS A 194 -3.63 12.39 -0.23
C CYS A 194 -4.74 13.42 0.03
N ALA A 195 -4.42 14.72 0.09
CA ALA A 195 -5.42 15.78 0.21
C ALA A 195 -6.36 15.84 -1.01
N PHE A 196 -5.82 15.66 -2.21
CA PHE A 196 -6.58 15.51 -3.47
C PHE A 196 -7.53 14.30 -3.41
N GLY A 197 -7.03 13.13 -3.01
CA GLY A 197 -7.84 11.92 -2.85
C GLY A 197 -8.96 12.10 -1.82
N LEU A 198 -8.65 12.64 -0.64
CA LEU A 198 -9.64 12.91 0.41
C LEU A 198 -10.70 13.92 -0.06
N GLY A 199 -10.31 14.97 -0.78
CA GLY A 199 -11.23 15.92 -1.40
C GLY A 199 -12.17 15.27 -2.41
N ALA A 200 -11.63 14.46 -3.33
CA ALA A 200 -12.43 13.78 -4.36
C ALA A 200 -13.44 12.80 -3.73
N ARG A 201 -13.03 12.09 -2.67
CA ARG A 201 -13.90 11.22 -1.87
C ARG A 201 -15.01 11.99 -1.17
N LEU A 202 -14.69 13.10 -0.50
CA LEU A 202 -15.67 13.96 0.14
C LEU A 202 -16.65 14.59 -0.86
N ALA A 203 -16.18 15.02 -2.04
CA ALA A 203 -17.03 15.51 -3.12
C ALA A 203 -18.05 14.45 -3.55
N ARG A 204 -17.57 13.25 -3.87
CA ARG A 204 -18.41 12.12 -4.27
C ARG A 204 -19.40 11.69 -3.19
N TYR A 205 -18.98 11.66 -1.93
CA TYR A 205 -19.82 11.23 -0.82
C TYR A 205 -20.91 12.25 -0.49
N THR A 206 -20.53 13.53 -0.35
CA THR A 206 -21.43 14.60 0.11
C THR A 206 -22.26 15.24 -1.00
N GLY A 207 -21.76 15.23 -2.24
CA GLY A 207 -22.29 16.02 -3.35
C GLY A 207 -21.85 17.48 -3.36
N GLU A 208 -20.99 17.92 -2.43
CA GLU A 208 -20.59 19.33 -2.31
C GLU A 208 -19.41 19.69 -3.22
N GLN A 209 -19.67 20.57 -4.19
CA GLN A 209 -18.70 21.03 -5.19
C GLN A 209 -17.40 21.58 -4.61
N LYS A 210 -17.45 22.23 -3.43
CA LYS A 210 -16.26 22.82 -2.75
C LYS A 210 -15.09 21.84 -2.57
N TYR A 211 -15.38 20.54 -2.39
CA TYR A 211 -14.35 19.50 -2.24
C TYR A 211 -13.73 19.12 -3.58
N ALA A 212 -14.54 19.11 -4.65
CA ALA A 212 -14.08 18.91 -6.02
C ALA A 212 -13.24 20.09 -6.53
N ASP A 213 -13.60 21.32 -6.18
CA ASP A 213 -12.85 22.54 -6.52
C ASP A 213 -11.45 22.53 -5.89
N TRP A 214 -11.35 22.14 -4.61
CA TRP A 214 -10.06 21.91 -3.95
C TRP A 214 -9.27 20.78 -4.61
N SER A 215 -9.93 19.69 -4.99
CA SER A 215 -9.27 18.56 -5.65
C SER A 215 -8.67 18.97 -7.00
N ALA A 216 -9.40 19.74 -7.81
CA ALA A 216 -8.87 20.34 -9.04
C ALA A 216 -7.69 21.28 -8.73
N LYS A 217 -7.82 22.22 -7.78
CA LYS A 217 -6.73 23.13 -7.38
C LYS A 217 -5.44 22.39 -6.99
N ILE A 218 -5.56 21.33 -6.20
CA ILE A 218 -4.39 20.55 -5.73
C ILE A 218 -3.76 19.78 -6.88
N TYR A 219 -4.56 19.17 -7.75
CA TYR A 219 -4.05 18.49 -8.94
C TYR A 219 -3.30 19.46 -9.86
N ASP A 220 -3.97 20.54 -10.27
CA ASP A 220 -3.43 21.48 -11.27
C ASP A 220 -2.19 22.20 -10.71
N TRP A 221 -2.11 22.44 -9.39
CA TRP A 221 -0.88 22.89 -8.75
C TRP A 221 0.25 21.85 -8.87
N THR A 222 -0.03 20.57 -8.57
CA THR A 222 0.98 19.49 -8.59
C THR A 222 1.57 19.29 -9.99
N GLU A 223 0.75 19.39 -11.03
CA GLU A 223 1.16 19.44 -12.44
C GLU A 223 2.00 20.71 -12.72
N SER A 224 1.55 21.88 -12.27
CA SER A 224 2.25 23.16 -12.55
C SER A 224 3.66 23.28 -11.95
N VAL A 225 3.96 22.57 -10.84
CA VAL A 225 5.31 22.49 -10.26
C VAL A 225 6.14 21.32 -10.79
N GLY A 226 5.62 20.58 -11.78
CA GLY A 226 6.30 19.46 -12.44
C GLY A 226 6.39 18.17 -11.62
N LEU A 227 5.63 18.04 -10.52
CA LEU A 227 5.55 16.78 -9.76
C LEU A 227 4.69 15.72 -10.46
N ILE A 228 3.75 16.15 -11.31
CA ILE A 228 3.10 15.30 -12.32
C ILE A 228 3.58 15.75 -13.70
N THR A 229 4.03 14.81 -14.53
CA THR A 229 4.46 15.07 -15.91
C THR A 229 3.37 14.75 -16.94
N ASP A 230 3.56 15.19 -18.18
CA ASP A 230 2.73 14.80 -19.34
C ASP A 230 2.67 13.26 -19.57
N GLN A 231 3.60 12.51 -18.96
CA GLN A 231 3.66 11.06 -19.02
C GLN A 231 2.93 10.37 -17.85
N PHE A 232 2.36 11.16 -16.91
CA PHE A 232 1.77 10.70 -15.65
C PHE A 232 2.75 10.06 -14.67
N GLU A 233 4.03 10.41 -14.80
CA GLU A 233 5.02 10.20 -13.74
C GLU A 233 4.62 11.02 -12.52
N VAL A 234 4.88 10.48 -11.32
CA VAL A 234 4.62 11.20 -10.06
C VAL A 234 5.89 11.21 -9.23
N PHE A 235 6.59 12.33 -9.30
CA PHE A 235 7.85 12.56 -8.58
C PHE A 235 7.61 12.92 -7.12
N ASP A 236 8.54 12.55 -6.24
CA ASP A 236 8.32 12.62 -4.80
C ASP A 236 8.15 14.05 -4.28
N GLY A 237 8.93 15.03 -4.74
CA GLY A 237 8.76 16.39 -4.23
C GLY A 237 9.76 17.45 -4.68
N THR A 238 9.53 18.65 -4.15
CA THR A 238 10.24 19.89 -4.49
C THR A 238 10.46 20.76 -3.24
N ASP A 239 11.39 21.73 -3.30
CA ASP A 239 11.77 22.59 -2.17
C ASP A 239 11.27 24.03 -2.36
N ASP A 240 10.44 24.49 -1.43
CA ASP A 240 9.82 25.81 -1.48
C ASP A 240 10.78 26.98 -1.18
N LYS A 241 11.98 26.70 -0.64
CA LYS A 241 13.12 27.66 -0.62
C LYS A 241 13.60 28.01 -2.02
N THR A 242 13.46 27.08 -2.97
CA THR A 242 13.80 27.30 -4.38
C THR A 242 12.60 27.80 -5.19
N ASN A 243 11.51 28.18 -4.49
CA ASN A 243 10.20 28.49 -5.06
C ASN A 243 9.67 27.40 -6.01
N CYS A 244 10.01 26.13 -5.73
CA CYS A 244 9.70 24.97 -6.55
C CYS A 244 10.15 25.12 -8.03
N SER A 245 11.26 25.83 -8.27
CA SER A 245 11.77 26.11 -9.63
C SER A 245 12.22 24.86 -10.41
N LYS A 246 12.34 23.72 -9.72
CA LYS A 246 12.51 22.38 -10.28
C LYS A 246 12.02 21.33 -9.28
N VAL A 247 11.81 20.12 -9.75
CA VAL A 247 11.68 18.93 -8.90
C VAL A 247 13.00 18.75 -8.13
N ALA A 248 12.91 18.39 -6.84
CA ALA A 248 14.05 18.18 -5.96
C ALA A 248 14.38 16.69 -5.79
N ASP A 249 13.35 15.83 -5.78
CA ASP A 249 13.48 14.39 -5.85
C ASP A 249 12.52 13.82 -6.91
N GLU A 250 13.11 13.21 -7.95
CA GLU A 250 12.43 12.55 -9.07
C GLU A 250 12.15 11.06 -8.78
N THR A 251 12.28 10.62 -7.54
CA THR A 251 11.91 9.27 -7.12
C THR A 251 10.41 9.06 -7.32
N GLN A 252 10.06 7.92 -7.91
CA GLN A 252 8.67 7.51 -8.14
C GLN A 252 8.33 6.33 -7.23
N TRP A 253 7.25 6.46 -6.47
CA TRP A 253 6.78 5.48 -5.49
C TRP A 253 5.35 5.04 -5.84
N THR A 254 5.00 3.77 -5.59
CA THR A 254 3.66 3.26 -5.96
C THR A 254 2.54 4.08 -5.30
N TYR A 255 2.71 4.46 -4.03
CA TYR A 255 1.71 5.20 -3.26
C TYR A 255 1.45 6.64 -3.77
N ASN A 256 2.45 7.29 -4.39
CA ASN A 256 2.32 8.63 -4.96
C ASN A 256 1.40 8.56 -6.19
N ASN A 257 1.70 7.65 -7.13
CA ASN A 257 0.80 7.37 -8.27
C ASN A 257 -0.59 6.90 -7.79
N ALA A 258 -0.65 6.03 -6.78
CA ALA A 258 -1.90 5.49 -6.25
C ALA A 258 -2.88 6.59 -5.80
N MET A 259 -2.39 7.62 -5.10
CA MET A 259 -3.23 8.74 -4.65
C MET A 259 -3.83 9.51 -5.83
N PHE A 260 -3.04 9.80 -6.88
CA PHE A 260 -3.54 10.53 -8.05
C PHE A 260 -4.44 9.69 -8.96
N LEU A 261 -4.15 8.39 -9.11
CA LEU A 261 -5.06 7.42 -9.74
C LEU A 261 -6.41 7.37 -9.02
N HIS A 262 -6.37 7.22 -7.69
CA HIS A 262 -7.55 7.13 -6.84
C HIS A 262 -8.44 8.37 -6.92
N GLY A 263 -7.86 9.55 -6.64
CA GLY A 263 -8.62 10.80 -6.65
C GLY A 263 -9.18 11.11 -8.05
N SER A 264 -8.45 10.80 -9.12
CA SER A 264 -8.94 10.97 -10.50
C SER A 264 -10.16 10.08 -10.78
N ALA A 265 -10.16 8.83 -10.31
CA ALA A 265 -11.29 7.92 -10.47
C ALA A 265 -12.54 8.37 -9.68
N TYR A 266 -12.34 8.93 -8.48
CA TYR A 266 -13.42 9.55 -7.70
C TYR A 266 -13.97 10.82 -8.36
N MET A 267 -13.11 11.66 -8.91
CA MET A 267 -13.52 12.85 -9.67
C MET A 267 -14.25 12.47 -10.96
N TYR A 268 -13.84 11.40 -11.66
CA TYR A 268 -14.54 10.84 -12.81
C TYR A 268 -15.97 10.40 -12.47
N ASP A 269 -16.19 9.65 -11.38
CA ASP A 269 -17.54 9.29 -10.92
C ASP A 269 -18.35 10.51 -10.46
N PHE A 270 -17.76 11.44 -9.72
CA PHE A 270 -18.43 12.66 -9.24
C PHE A 270 -18.88 13.57 -10.40
N THR A 271 -18.05 13.72 -11.43
CA THR A 271 -18.36 14.52 -12.63
C THR A 271 -19.22 13.80 -13.67
N ASN A 272 -19.70 12.59 -13.37
CA ASN A 272 -20.52 11.75 -14.25
C ASN A 272 -19.80 11.35 -15.56
N GLY A 273 -18.50 11.08 -15.47
CA GLY A 273 -17.69 10.56 -16.57
C GLY A 273 -17.01 11.63 -17.43
N ASP A 274 -16.62 12.77 -16.84
CA ASP A 274 -15.94 13.82 -17.57
C ASP A 274 -14.61 13.34 -18.19
N LYS A 275 -14.34 13.80 -19.42
CA LYS A 275 -13.22 13.35 -20.24
C LYS A 275 -11.85 13.69 -19.63
N LEU A 276 -11.72 14.83 -18.93
CA LEU A 276 -10.47 15.22 -18.26
C LEU A 276 -10.10 14.19 -17.18
N TRP A 277 -11.06 13.83 -16.33
CA TRP A 277 -10.83 12.85 -15.26
C TRP A 277 -10.73 11.42 -15.79
N GLN A 278 -11.38 11.12 -16.92
CA GLN A 278 -11.18 9.87 -17.64
C GLN A 278 -9.73 9.72 -18.12
N ASP A 279 -9.19 10.76 -18.76
CA ASP A 279 -7.83 10.78 -19.29
C ASP A 279 -6.79 10.76 -18.17
N ARG A 280 -6.99 11.53 -17.10
CA ARG A 280 -6.13 11.49 -15.90
C ARG A 280 -6.11 10.09 -15.28
N THR A 281 -7.26 9.46 -15.07
CA THR A 281 -7.36 8.08 -14.54
C THR A 281 -6.68 7.05 -15.46
N ALA A 282 -6.89 7.13 -16.76
CA ALA A 282 -6.24 6.25 -17.74
C ALA A 282 -4.72 6.45 -17.77
N GLY A 283 -4.26 7.70 -17.66
CA GLY A 283 -2.86 8.10 -17.63
C GLY A 283 -2.11 7.50 -16.45
N PHE A 284 -2.55 7.74 -15.21
CA PHE A 284 -1.88 7.19 -14.03
C PHE A 284 -1.87 5.67 -14.01
N LEU A 285 -2.96 5.03 -14.45
CA LEU A 285 -2.99 3.57 -14.55
C LEU A 285 -1.93 3.08 -15.55
N LYS A 286 -1.93 3.61 -16.78
CA LYS A 286 -0.96 3.23 -17.81
C LYS A 286 0.48 3.47 -17.38
N HIS A 287 0.75 4.53 -16.63
CA HIS A 287 2.09 4.78 -16.07
C HIS A 287 2.45 3.77 -14.97
N ALA A 288 1.50 3.43 -14.10
CA ALA A 288 1.69 2.38 -13.10
C ALA A 288 1.99 1.02 -13.76
N GLU A 289 1.25 0.65 -14.81
CA GLU A 289 1.50 -0.55 -15.63
C GLU A 289 2.94 -0.61 -16.16
N ALA A 290 3.47 0.53 -16.62
CA ALA A 290 4.80 0.62 -17.22
C ALA A 290 5.94 0.53 -16.19
N LEU A 291 5.75 1.05 -14.97
CA LEU A 291 6.84 1.18 -13.98
C LEU A 291 6.79 0.14 -12.86
N PHE A 292 5.59 -0.20 -12.36
CA PHE A 292 5.42 -0.90 -11.08
C PHE A 292 5.01 -2.37 -11.19
N PHE A 293 4.83 -2.92 -12.39
CA PHE A 293 4.36 -4.31 -12.60
C PHE A 293 5.30 -5.19 -13.45
N GLY A 294 6.57 -4.83 -13.57
CA GLY A 294 7.56 -5.59 -14.32
C GLY A 294 8.95 -5.55 -13.68
N PRO A 295 9.15 -6.14 -12.48
CA PRO A 295 10.44 -6.15 -11.80
C PRO A 295 11.58 -6.75 -12.64
N TYR A 296 11.27 -7.77 -13.46
CA TYR A 296 12.22 -8.42 -14.38
C TYR A 296 11.47 -8.99 -15.59
N GLU A 297 12.17 -9.23 -16.71
CA GLU A 297 11.59 -9.82 -17.93
C GLU A 297 10.91 -11.18 -17.70
N ASN A 298 11.38 -11.96 -16.72
CA ASN A 298 10.82 -13.26 -16.34
C ASN A 298 9.75 -13.19 -15.22
N ALA A 299 9.42 -11.99 -14.74
CA ALA A 299 8.48 -11.75 -13.66
C ALA A 299 7.53 -10.59 -14.03
N THR A 300 6.68 -10.83 -15.02
CA THR A 300 5.70 -9.85 -15.53
C THR A 300 4.42 -9.80 -14.69
N ASP A 301 3.76 -8.65 -14.72
CA ASP A 301 2.45 -8.35 -14.11
C ASP A 301 2.41 -8.35 -12.56
N ILE A 302 3.56 -8.49 -11.89
CA ILE A 302 3.68 -8.55 -10.42
C ILE A 302 4.12 -7.19 -9.87
N MET A 303 3.36 -6.66 -8.90
CA MET A 303 3.65 -5.37 -8.26
C MET A 303 4.93 -5.38 -7.43
N TYR A 304 5.79 -4.36 -7.62
CA TYR A 304 7.03 -4.15 -6.88
C TYR A 304 7.33 -2.65 -6.67
N GLU A 305 8.06 -2.30 -5.61
CA GLU A 305 8.61 -0.94 -5.46
C GLU A 305 9.86 -0.77 -6.33
N TRP A 306 9.66 -0.22 -7.53
CA TRP A 306 10.73 0.12 -8.49
C TRP A 306 11.96 0.75 -7.83
N ALA A 307 11.74 1.73 -6.95
CA ALA A 307 12.82 2.54 -6.39
C ALA A 307 13.67 1.81 -5.34
N CYS A 308 13.29 0.64 -4.82
CA CYS A 308 13.97 0.02 -3.67
C CYS A 308 13.91 -1.52 -3.55
N GLU A 309 12.99 -2.20 -4.23
CA GLU A 309 12.71 -3.63 -3.99
C GLU A 309 13.68 -4.56 -4.73
N THR A 310 14.09 -4.22 -5.95
CA THR A 310 15.09 -4.98 -6.71
C THR A 310 16.51 -4.76 -6.16
N GLY A 311 16.79 -3.55 -5.67
CA GLY A 311 18.13 -3.08 -5.29
C GLY A 311 18.94 -2.49 -6.45
N GLU A 312 18.41 -2.50 -7.67
CA GLU A 312 19.11 -1.99 -8.88
C GLU A 312 19.30 -0.47 -8.86
N SER A 313 18.42 0.25 -8.15
CA SER A 313 18.56 1.68 -7.84
C SER A 313 19.70 2.02 -6.86
N GLY A 314 20.34 1.00 -6.26
CA GLY A 314 21.26 1.16 -5.13
C GLY A 314 20.59 1.50 -3.81
N ARG A 315 19.25 1.52 -3.74
CA ARG A 315 18.47 1.76 -2.51
C ARG A 315 17.82 0.47 -2.01
N HIS A 316 17.45 0.46 -0.74
CA HIS A 316 16.72 -0.62 -0.09
C HIS A 316 15.48 -0.06 0.61
N CYS A 317 14.38 -0.82 0.58
CA CYS A 317 13.11 -0.31 1.10
C CYS A 317 13.19 -0.12 2.62
N ASN A 318 12.97 1.11 3.08
CA ASN A 318 12.83 1.42 4.51
C ASN A 318 11.50 0.85 5.06
N LEU A 319 11.19 1.11 6.34
CA LEU A 319 9.99 0.57 6.99
C LEU A 319 8.70 1.02 6.30
N ASP A 320 8.57 2.33 6.04
CA ASP A 320 7.42 2.94 5.38
C ASP A 320 7.19 2.33 3.98
N GLN A 321 8.27 2.19 3.20
CA GLN A 321 8.22 1.69 1.82
C GLN A 321 7.75 0.23 1.70
N GLN A 322 7.81 -0.58 2.77
CA GLN A 322 7.24 -1.94 2.77
C GLN A 322 5.71 -1.96 2.65
N SER A 323 5.04 -0.83 2.91
CA SER A 323 3.58 -0.71 2.94
C SER A 323 2.98 -0.11 1.67
N PHE A 324 3.78 0.53 0.81
CA PHE A 324 3.28 1.37 -0.29
C PHE A 324 2.44 0.58 -1.31
N LYS A 325 2.85 -0.65 -1.63
CA LYS A 325 2.12 -1.60 -2.50
C LYS A 325 0.70 -1.94 -2.02
N ALA A 326 0.45 -1.88 -0.70
CA ALA A 326 -0.89 -2.04 -0.15
C ALA A 326 -1.84 -0.99 -0.72
N TYR A 327 -1.42 0.28 -0.64
CA TYR A 327 -2.25 1.43 -0.99
C TYR A 327 -2.57 1.47 -2.47
N LEU A 328 -1.58 1.20 -3.34
CA LEU A 328 -1.83 1.05 -4.78
C LEU A 328 -2.86 -0.06 -5.04
N SER A 329 -2.71 -1.21 -4.38
CA SER A 329 -3.64 -2.34 -4.55
C SER A 329 -5.09 -2.00 -4.16
N ARG A 330 -5.28 -1.46 -2.94
CA ARG A 330 -6.58 -1.04 -2.39
C ARG A 330 -7.23 0.05 -3.24
N PHE A 331 -6.44 0.96 -3.80
CA PHE A 331 -6.95 2.07 -4.60
C PHE A 331 -7.23 1.69 -6.06
N MET A 332 -6.50 0.72 -6.62
CA MET A 332 -6.84 0.12 -7.90
C MET A 332 -8.20 -0.58 -7.86
N ALA A 333 -8.54 -1.32 -6.80
CA ALA A 333 -9.87 -1.95 -6.68
C ALA A 333 -11.02 -0.95 -6.75
N LYS A 334 -10.91 0.18 -6.04
CA LYS A 334 -11.90 1.27 -6.10
C LYS A 334 -11.93 1.93 -7.48
N THR A 335 -10.77 2.12 -8.10
CA THR A 335 -10.65 2.64 -9.47
C THR A 335 -11.36 1.75 -10.49
N ALA A 336 -11.19 0.42 -10.43
CA ALA A 336 -11.88 -0.54 -11.30
C ALA A 336 -13.40 -0.54 -11.17
N LEU A 337 -13.93 -0.08 -10.02
CA LEU A 337 -15.37 0.00 -9.75
C LEU A 337 -15.96 1.39 -10.11
N LEU A 338 -15.19 2.47 -9.91
CA LEU A 338 -15.60 3.85 -10.22
C LEU A 338 -15.38 4.23 -11.69
N ALA A 339 -14.36 3.67 -12.32
CA ALA A 339 -13.95 3.92 -13.69
C ALA A 339 -13.87 2.59 -14.48
N PRO A 340 -15.01 1.96 -14.85
CA PRO A 340 -15.04 0.56 -15.31
C PRO A 340 -14.20 0.24 -16.55
N PHE A 341 -13.83 1.24 -17.35
CA PHE A 341 -12.91 1.07 -18.49
C PHE A 341 -11.49 0.63 -18.08
N THR A 342 -11.14 0.75 -16.79
CA THR A 342 -9.87 0.29 -16.21
C THR A 342 -9.91 -1.17 -15.72
N LYS A 343 -11.10 -1.76 -15.59
CA LYS A 343 -11.35 -2.97 -14.77
C LYS A 343 -10.55 -4.19 -15.21
N ASP A 344 -10.41 -4.42 -16.52
CA ASP A 344 -9.72 -5.60 -17.04
C ASP A 344 -8.20 -5.53 -16.84
N SER A 345 -7.60 -4.36 -17.08
CA SER A 345 -6.19 -4.10 -16.75
C SER A 345 -5.97 -4.28 -15.25
N ILE A 346 -6.76 -3.60 -14.41
CA ILE A 346 -6.59 -3.66 -12.96
C ILE A 346 -6.75 -5.10 -12.44
N LYS A 347 -7.71 -5.88 -12.93
CA LYS A 347 -7.86 -7.29 -12.53
C LYS A 347 -6.61 -8.10 -12.89
N LYS A 348 -6.07 -7.96 -14.10
CA LYS A 348 -4.86 -8.66 -14.56
C LYS A 348 -3.71 -8.48 -13.56
N TYR A 349 -3.38 -7.23 -13.23
CA TYR A 349 -2.26 -6.88 -12.36
C TYR A 349 -2.47 -7.27 -10.89
N LEU A 350 -3.68 -7.05 -10.36
CA LEU A 350 -4.01 -7.48 -8.99
C LEU A 350 -4.00 -9.02 -8.85
N THR A 351 -4.51 -9.76 -9.84
CA THR A 351 -4.51 -11.23 -9.84
C THR A 351 -3.08 -11.78 -9.82
N ALA A 352 -2.20 -11.32 -10.72
CA ALA A 352 -0.80 -11.76 -10.74
C ALA A 352 -0.06 -11.38 -9.44
N SER A 353 -0.29 -10.18 -8.93
CA SER A 353 0.32 -9.70 -7.69
C SER A 353 -0.13 -10.47 -6.45
N ALA A 354 -1.43 -10.77 -6.31
CA ALA A 354 -1.95 -11.57 -5.20
C ALA A 354 -1.43 -13.01 -5.21
N VAL A 355 -1.28 -13.62 -6.40
CA VAL A 355 -0.65 -14.94 -6.55
C VAL A 355 0.84 -14.90 -6.15
N GLY A 356 1.55 -13.81 -6.46
CA GLY A 356 2.92 -13.58 -5.98
C GLY A 356 2.98 -13.41 -4.46
N ALA A 357 2.06 -12.64 -3.88
CA ALA A 357 1.96 -12.44 -2.43
C ALA A 357 1.71 -13.77 -1.69
N ALA A 358 0.74 -14.58 -2.15
CA ALA A 358 0.43 -15.89 -1.57
C ALA A 358 1.63 -16.86 -1.56
N LYS A 359 2.46 -16.83 -2.62
CA LYS A 359 3.74 -17.57 -2.65
C LYS A 359 4.76 -17.00 -1.66
N SER A 360 4.83 -15.68 -1.51
CA SER A 360 5.75 -15.03 -0.56
C SER A 360 5.38 -15.23 0.91
N CYS A 361 4.11 -15.53 1.19
CA CYS A 361 3.60 -15.90 2.51
C CYS A 361 3.88 -17.37 2.87
N SER A 362 5.14 -17.78 2.78
CA SER A 362 5.66 -19.12 3.08
C SER A 362 6.69 -19.13 4.23
N GLY A 363 6.82 -17.99 4.93
CA GLY A 363 7.95 -17.70 5.81
C GLY A 363 7.70 -17.88 7.31
N GLY A 364 8.71 -17.53 8.09
CA GLY A 364 8.62 -17.41 9.55
C GLY A 364 8.35 -18.72 10.32
N PRO A 365 8.23 -18.65 11.66
CA PRO A 365 7.98 -19.81 12.51
C PRO A 365 6.61 -20.47 12.29
N ASP A 366 5.66 -19.73 11.73
CA ASP A 366 4.30 -20.19 11.40
C ASP A 366 4.19 -20.82 10.00
N GLY A 367 5.22 -20.69 9.17
CA GLY A 367 5.23 -21.12 7.76
C GLY A 367 4.27 -20.31 6.87
N LYS A 368 3.82 -19.15 7.34
CA LYS A 368 2.77 -18.31 6.73
C LYS A 368 3.10 -16.81 6.74
N THR A 369 4.25 -16.44 7.28
CA THR A 369 4.73 -15.05 7.31
C THR A 369 5.03 -14.55 5.89
N CYS A 370 4.54 -13.35 5.55
CA CYS A 370 4.68 -12.72 4.25
C CYS A 370 5.95 -11.87 4.15
N GLY A 371 6.59 -11.93 2.97
CA GLY A 371 7.68 -11.04 2.55
C GLY A 371 7.21 -9.97 1.57
N SER A 372 8.15 -9.15 1.10
CA SER A 372 7.89 -8.05 0.17
C SER A 372 8.00 -8.48 -1.30
N LYS A 373 8.98 -9.33 -1.64
CA LYS A 373 9.37 -9.66 -3.02
C LYS A 373 8.52 -10.76 -3.64
N TRP A 374 7.31 -10.40 -4.04
CA TRP A 374 6.27 -11.29 -4.60
C TRP A 374 6.69 -12.02 -5.89
N TYR A 375 7.68 -11.50 -6.61
CA TYR A 375 8.23 -12.10 -7.84
C TYR A 375 9.24 -13.23 -7.59
N THR A 376 9.69 -13.45 -6.35
CA THR A 376 10.72 -14.47 -6.03
C THR A 376 10.17 -15.89 -5.91
N GLY A 377 8.84 -16.05 -5.83
CA GLY A 377 8.18 -17.36 -5.71
C GLY A 377 8.23 -17.98 -4.30
N GLY A 378 8.71 -17.25 -3.29
CA GLY A 378 8.76 -17.69 -1.90
C GLY A 378 9.00 -16.53 -0.93
N TRP A 379 9.15 -16.85 0.35
CA TRP A 379 9.50 -15.86 1.37
C TRP A 379 10.94 -15.31 1.16
N ASP A 380 11.08 -13.98 1.23
CA ASP A 380 12.35 -13.27 0.98
C ASP A 380 13.18 -13.00 2.25
N GLY A 381 12.72 -13.47 3.41
CA GLY A 381 13.35 -13.25 4.70
C GLY A 381 12.91 -11.96 5.42
N THR A 382 12.03 -11.15 4.82
CA THR A 382 11.50 -9.91 5.42
C THR A 382 10.12 -10.12 6.04
N SER A 383 9.76 -9.32 7.04
CA SER A 383 8.42 -9.34 7.65
C SER A 383 8.17 -8.08 8.47
N GLY A 384 6.92 -7.66 8.59
CA GLY A 384 6.52 -6.45 9.30
C GLY A 384 5.05 -6.11 9.04
N VAL A 385 4.62 -4.95 9.53
CA VAL A 385 3.25 -4.45 9.31
C VAL A 385 3.04 -4.19 7.81
N GLY A 386 3.93 -3.44 7.15
CA GLY A 386 3.87 -3.19 5.71
C GLY A 386 3.75 -4.44 4.82
N GLN A 387 4.52 -5.52 5.07
CA GLN A 387 4.43 -6.76 4.30
C GLN A 387 3.06 -7.45 4.45
N GLN A 388 2.59 -7.58 5.70
CA GLN A 388 1.32 -8.25 5.99
C GLN A 388 0.13 -7.42 5.49
N LEU A 389 0.22 -6.09 5.60
CA LEU A 389 -0.75 -5.15 5.04
C LEU A 389 -0.79 -5.20 3.51
N SER A 390 0.36 -5.25 2.85
CA SER A 390 0.42 -5.35 1.39
C SER A 390 -0.18 -6.66 0.86
N ALA A 391 0.07 -7.79 1.54
CA ALA A 391 -0.55 -9.08 1.21
C ALA A 391 -2.07 -9.09 1.43
N LEU A 392 -2.55 -8.48 2.53
CA LEU A 392 -3.97 -8.26 2.80
C LEU A 392 -4.63 -7.42 1.70
N GLU A 393 -4.07 -6.24 1.41
CA GLU A 393 -4.72 -5.26 0.54
C GLU A 393 -4.77 -5.70 -0.93
N VAL A 394 -3.74 -6.39 -1.45
CA VAL A 394 -3.78 -6.95 -2.81
C VAL A 394 -4.81 -8.08 -2.97
N THR A 395 -5.06 -8.84 -1.90
CA THR A 395 -5.98 -9.98 -1.95
C THR A 395 -7.43 -9.54 -1.72
N GLN A 396 -7.68 -8.64 -0.76
CA GLN A 396 -9.02 -8.10 -0.54
C GLN A 396 -9.47 -7.17 -1.69
N ALA A 397 -8.54 -6.55 -2.41
CA ALA A 397 -8.82 -5.80 -3.63
C ALA A 397 -9.53 -6.67 -4.69
N LEU A 398 -9.09 -7.92 -4.89
CA LEU A 398 -9.78 -8.88 -5.76
C LEU A 398 -11.17 -9.24 -5.24
N LEU A 399 -11.30 -9.47 -3.92
CA LEU A 399 -12.59 -9.77 -3.29
C LEU A 399 -13.59 -8.62 -3.46
N GLN A 400 -13.14 -7.37 -3.31
CA GLN A 400 -13.95 -6.18 -3.50
C GLN A 400 -14.45 -6.04 -4.95
N ILE A 401 -13.57 -6.24 -5.93
CA ILE A 401 -13.92 -6.21 -7.36
C ILE A 401 -14.94 -7.32 -7.67
N LYS A 402 -14.71 -8.53 -7.15
CA LYS A 402 -15.57 -9.70 -7.39
C LYS A 402 -16.97 -9.53 -6.80
N LYS A 403 -17.07 -9.02 -5.58
CA LYS A 403 -18.34 -8.67 -4.92
C LYS A 403 -18.98 -7.37 -5.43
N ASN A 404 -18.29 -6.63 -6.30
CA ASN A 404 -18.71 -5.33 -6.83
C ASN A 404 -19.05 -4.30 -5.74
N LEU A 405 -18.26 -4.29 -4.65
CA LEU A 405 -18.48 -3.44 -3.48
C LEU A 405 -17.93 -2.02 -3.70
N LEU A 406 -18.79 -1.17 -4.26
CA LEU A 406 -18.52 0.24 -4.50
C LEU A 406 -18.60 1.05 -3.18
N PRO A 407 -17.66 1.98 -2.92
CA PRO A 407 -17.79 2.98 -1.86
C PRO A 407 -19.14 3.71 -1.91
N ALA A 408 -19.82 3.84 -0.78
CA ALA A 408 -21.15 4.46 -0.70
C ALA A 408 -21.11 5.97 -1.02
N LYS A 409 -22.30 6.53 -1.29
CA LYS A 409 -22.57 7.98 -1.24
C LYS A 409 -23.43 8.26 -0.01
N LYS A 410 -23.50 9.51 0.46
CA LYS A 410 -24.33 9.88 1.61
C LYS A 410 -25.79 9.44 1.40
N ASN A 411 -26.41 8.90 2.44
CA ASN A 411 -27.77 8.35 2.45
C ASN A 411 -28.00 7.10 1.55
N ALA A 412 -26.95 6.45 1.03
CA ALA A 412 -27.12 5.13 0.40
C ALA A 412 -27.63 4.10 1.42
N ALA A 413 -28.54 3.21 1.00
CA ALA A 413 -28.97 2.10 1.85
C ALA A 413 -27.81 1.12 2.08
N LYS A 414 -27.59 0.68 3.32
CA LYS A 414 -26.59 -0.36 3.61
C LYS A 414 -27.00 -1.66 2.90
N PRO A 415 -26.11 -2.27 2.09
CA PRO A 415 -26.36 -3.62 1.57
C PRO A 415 -26.68 -4.55 2.74
N PRO A 416 -27.62 -5.50 2.61
CA PRO A 416 -27.90 -6.44 3.67
C PRO A 416 -26.61 -7.19 4.02
N THR A 417 -26.13 -7.01 5.24
CA THR A 417 -25.06 -7.84 5.78
C THR A 417 -25.61 -9.25 5.83
N ASN A 418 -25.08 -10.14 4.98
CA ASN A 418 -25.32 -11.58 5.11
C ASN A 418 -24.66 -12.02 6.41
N SER A 419 -25.41 -11.89 7.51
CA SER A 419 -25.09 -12.49 8.79
C SER A 419 -24.75 -13.96 8.55
N THR A 420 -23.60 -14.38 9.10
CA THR A 420 -23.10 -15.75 9.28
C THR A 420 -23.90 -16.83 8.57
N PRO A 421 -23.32 -17.61 7.63
CA PRO A 421 -24.03 -18.73 7.03
C PRO A 421 -24.57 -19.63 8.14
N THR A 422 -25.90 -19.70 8.26
CA THR A 422 -26.57 -20.63 9.16
C THR A 422 -25.92 -21.99 8.95
N PRO A 423 -25.40 -22.66 9.99
CA PRO A 423 -24.79 -23.96 9.82
C PRO A 423 -25.82 -24.84 9.13
N THR A 424 -25.49 -25.29 7.90
CA THR A 424 -26.33 -26.22 7.17
C THR A 424 -26.59 -27.38 8.11
N PRO A 425 -27.86 -27.73 8.42
CA PRO A 425 -28.13 -28.78 9.39
C PRO A 425 -27.41 -30.03 8.92
N THR A 426 -26.50 -30.55 9.75
CA THR A 426 -25.80 -31.80 9.48
C THR A 426 -26.86 -32.81 9.08
N PRO A 427 -26.77 -33.41 7.87
CA PRO A 427 -27.77 -34.38 7.45
C PRO A 427 -27.83 -35.48 8.50
N GLN A 428 -28.98 -35.59 9.16
CA GLN A 428 -29.27 -36.66 10.10
C GLN A 428 -28.94 -37.98 9.39
N PRO A 429 -28.20 -38.92 10.02
CA PRO A 429 -27.80 -40.13 9.34
C PRO A 429 -29.03 -40.84 8.78
N THR A 430 -29.06 -41.01 7.46
CA THR A 430 -30.08 -41.81 6.78
C THR A 430 -30.03 -43.21 7.39
N PRO A 431 -31.16 -43.77 7.86
CA PRO A 431 -31.17 -45.14 8.35
C PRO A 431 -30.73 -46.06 7.21
N GLU A 432 -29.74 -46.89 7.50
CA GLU A 432 -29.18 -47.87 6.56
C GLU A 432 -30.29 -48.80 6.06
N PRO A 433 -30.41 -49.05 4.74
CA PRO A 433 -31.48 -49.89 4.22
C PRO A 433 -31.25 -51.34 4.67
N THR A 434 -32.24 -51.90 5.37
CA THR A 434 -32.30 -53.33 5.72
C THR A 434 -32.06 -54.18 4.46
N PRO A 435 -31.09 -55.09 4.44
CA PRO A 435 -30.86 -55.95 3.28
C PRO A 435 -32.04 -56.90 3.08
N GLU A 436 -32.60 -56.93 1.87
CA GLU A 436 -33.57 -57.94 1.47
C GLU A 436 -32.91 -59.34 1.42
N PRO A 437 -33.66 -60.42 1.74
CA PRO A 437 -33.10 -61.76 1.81
C PRO A 437 -32.77 -62.29 0.41
N THR A 438 -31.47 -62.46 0.13
CA THR A 438 -30.97 -63.18 -1.06
C THR A 438 -31.45 -64.64 -1.02
N SER A 439 -32.09 -65.08 -2.10
CA SER A 439 -32.53 -66.47 -2.28
C SER A 439 -31.35 -67.42 -2.53
N GLU A 440 -31.44 -68.63 -1.98
CA GLU A 440 -30.39 -69.65 -2.04
C GLU A 440 -30.15 -70.17 -3.48
N PRO A 441 -28.88 -70.42 -3.89
CA PRO A 441 -28.58 -71.08 -5.16
C PRO A 441 -28.75 -72.61 -5.06
N ILE A 442 -29.40 -73.18 -6.08
CA ILE A 442 -29.54 -74.64 -6.26
C ILE A 442 -28.18 -75.24 -6.65
N PRO A 443 -27.76 -76.40 -6.09
CA PRO A 443 -26.50 -77.04 -6.45
C PRO A 443 -26.62 -77.93 -7.71
N GLU A 444 -25.67 -77.80 -8.63
CA GLU A 444 -25.41 -78.78 -9.70
C GLU A 444 -24.10 -79.56 -9.46
N PRO A 445 -23.93 -80.77 -10.05
CA PRO A 445 -23.05 -81.80 -9.48
C PRO A 445 -21.58 -81.81 -9.93
N THR A 446 -20.80 -82.53 -9.11
CA THR A 446 -19.35 -82.80 -9.16
C THR A 446 -18.79 -83.34 -10.50
N PRO A 447 -17.56 -82.96 -10.91
CA PRO A 447 -16.90 -83.47 -12.11
C PRO A 447 -16.14 -84.81 -11.93
N GLN A 448 -15.90 -85.52 -13.04
CA GLN A 448 -14.87 -86.57 -13.16
C GLN A 448 -14.07 -86.42 -14.48
N PRO A 449 -12.86 -87.01 -14.60
CA PRO A 449 -11.75 -86.41 -15.34
C PRO A 449 -11.30 -87.17 -16.60
N THR A 450 -10.53 -86.51 -17.47
CA THR A 450 -9.72 -87.19 -18.51
C THR A 450 -8.37 -86.51 -18.79
N LEU A 451 -7.32 -87.11 -18.21
CA LEU A 451 -5.96 -87.38 -18.74
C LEU A 451 -5.00 -86.29 -19.29
N GLU A 452 -3.78 -86.43 -18.79
CA GLU A 452 -2.50 -85.77 -19.08
C GLU A 452 -1.99 -85.80 -20.54
N SER A 453 -1.10 -84.87 -20.89
CA SER A 453 0.21 -85.22 -21.48
C SER A 453 1.28 -84.11 -21.28
N LYS A 454 2.56 -84.48 -21.48
CA LYS A 454 3.78 -83.82 -20.98
C LYS A 454 4.32 -82.61 -21.80
N PRO A 455 5.30 -81.84 -21.27
CA PRO A 455 5.85 -80.64 -21.90
C PRO A 455 7.22 -80.84 -22.60
N GLU A 456 7.52 -79.96 -23.58
CA GLU A 456 8.85 -79.47 -24.07
C GLU A 456 8.60 -78.55 -25.29
N GLN A 457 9.46 -77.63 -25.78
CA GLN A 457 10.82 -77.14 -25.42
C GLN A 457 10.94 -75.64 -25.84
N ALA A 458 12.05 -74.94 -25.55
CA ALA A 458 12.40 -73.63 -26.14
C ALA A 458 13.29 -73.79 -27.40
N PRO A 459 13.40 -72.79 -28.31
CA PRO A 459 14.65 -72.01 -28.36
C PRO A 459 14.51 -70.51 -28.78
N THR A 460 15.67 -69.86 -28.97
CA THR A 460 15.96 -68.41 -28.94
C THR A 460 16.01 -67.75 -30.36
N PRO A 461 16.54 -66.51 -30.62
CA PRO A 461 15.91 -65.56 -31.56
C PRO A 461 16.68 -65.35 -32.89
N GLU A 462 16.10 -64.54 -33.79
CA GLU A 462 16.72 -64.12 -35.07
C GLU A 462 16.80 -62.59 -35.28
N ALA A 463 17.84 -62.20 -36.02
CA ALA A 463 18.16 -60.89 -36.62
C ALA A 463 19.28 -61.14 -37.68
N PRO A 464 19.81 -60.17 -38.45
CA PRO A 464 19.32 -58.87 -38.95
C PRO A 464 19.53 -58.72 -40.49
N SER A 465 19.15 -57.58 -41.11
CA SER A 465 19.71 -57.07 -42.40
C SER A 465 19.14 -55.68 -42.75
N SER A 466 19.76 -54.76 -43.52
CA SER A 466 21.16 -54.30 -43.60
C SER A 466 21.20 -52.87 -44.23
N ALA A 467 22.35 -52.19 -44.12
CA ALA A 467 22.65 -50.77 -44.44
C ALA A 467 22.72 -50.45 -45.98
N PRO A 468 23.33 -49.35 -46.54
CA PRO A 468 24.20 -48.31 -45.94
C PRO A 468 24.18 -46.85 -46.53
N LEU A 469 25.14 -46.04 -46.00
CA LEU A 469 25.83 -44.82 -46.53
C LEU A 469 25.31 -43.45 -46.04
N ALA A 470 26.12 -42.45 -45.65
CA ALA A 470 27.58 -42.35 -45.41
C ALA A 470 27.92 -41.19 -44.44
N SER A 471 29.12 -41.22 -43.82
CA SER A 471 29.74 -40.18 -42.94
C SER A 471 30.61 -39.19 -43.79
N PRO A 472 31.51 -38.28 -43.28
CA PRO A 472 32.04 -38.09 -41.91
C PRO A 472 32.42 -36.65 -41.44
N SER A 473 33.12 -36.58 -40.28
CA SER A 473 33.96 -35.48 -39.71
C SER A 473 33.29 -34.50 -38.73
N LYS A 474 33.94 -34.03 -37.64
CA LYS A 474 35.27 -34.31 -37.03
C LYS A 474 35.31 -33.79 -35.58
N SER A 475 36.07 -34.45 -34.71
CA SER A 475 36.74 -33.89 -33.50
C SER A 475 38.27 -33.84 -33.80
N PRO A 476 39.24 -33.62 -32.86
CA PRO A 476 39.21 -33.37 -31.40
C PRO A 476 40.27 -32.34 -30.88
N LEU A 477 40.66 -32.46 -29.60
CA LEU A 477 41.85 -31.93 -28.87
C LEU A 477 41.66 -30.56 -28.18
N SER A 478 41.89 -30.32 -26.88
CA SER A 478 42.81 -30.85 -25.83
C SER A 478 44.22 -30.25 -25.84
N GLU A 479 44.57 -29.49 -24.78
CA GLU A 479 45.79 -29.73 -23.98
C GLU A 479 45.87 -28.87 -22.69
N THR A 480 46.72 -29.31 -21.75
CA THR A 480 46.89 -28.80 -20.38
C THR A 480 48.33 -28.34 -20.14
N VAL A 481 48.54 -27.18 -19.51
CA VAL A 481 49.81 -26.84 -18.83
C VAL A 481 49.52 -26.07 -17.54
N ALA A 482 50.24 -26.40 -16.46
CA ALA A 482 50.16 -25.73 -15.17
C ALA A 482 51.40 -24.84 -14.94
N GLY A 483 51.29 -23.78 -14.13
CA GLY A 483 52.48 -23.02 -13.70
C GLY A 483 52.27 -21.72 -12.93
N GLN A 484 52.65 -21.77 -11.65
CA GLN A 484 53.21 -20.67 -10.83
C GLN A 484 52.30 -19.61 -10.17
N VAL A 485 52.57 -19.48 -8.85
CA VAL A 485 52.16 -18.46 -7.88
C VAL A 485 53.32 -17.44 -7.76
N PRO A 486 53.04 -16.15 -7.50
CA PRO A 486 53.47 -15.52 -6.23
C PRO A 486 52.25 -14.86 -5.55
N GLU A 487 51.96 -15.08 -4.27
CA GLU A 487 52.69 -14.72 -3.04
C GLU A 487 52.31 -13.32 -2.53
N ALA A 488 52.08 -13.21 -1.23
CA ALA A 488 51.32 -12.14 -0.60
C ALA A 488 52.19 -10.96 -0.14
N VAL A 489 51.59 -9.77 -0.09
CA VAL A 489 52.16 -8.60 0.58
C VAL A 489 51.26 -8.20 1.75
N GLN A 490 51.79 -8.27 2.96
CA GLN A 490 51.19 -7.67 4.15
C GLN A 490 51.47 -6.17 4.18
N SER A 491 50.55 -5.36 4.70
CA SER A 491 50.88 -4.01 5.17
C SER A 491 50.02 -3.58 6.37
N GLU A 492 50.70 -3.53 7.51
CA GLU A 492 50.59 -2.60 8.64
C GLU A 492 49.23 -2.17 9.23
N ARG A 493 49.06 -2.60 10.49
CA ARG A 493 48.21 -2.00 11.54
C ARG A 493 48.72 -0.59 11.92
N PRO A 494 47.84 0.43 12.02
CA PRO A 494 48.07 1.60 12.87
C PRO A 494 47.82 1.30 14.36
N GLN A 495 48.63 1.87 15.24
CA GLN A 495 48.58 1.65 16.70
C GLN A 495 47.52 2.53 17.40
N ALA A 496 47.15 2.13 18.61
CA ALA A 496 46.33 2.94 19.50
C ALA A 496 47.06 4.24 19.90
N ILE A 497 46.30 5.33 20.05
CA ILE A 497 46.76 6.56 20.68
C ILE A 497 46.12 6.66 22.07
N GLU A 498 46.98 6.87 23.06
CA GLU A 498 46.66 6.86 24.49
C GLU A 498 46.08 8.22 24.93
N ALA A 499 45.17 8.20 25.91
CA ALA A 499 44.48 9.39 26.38
C ALA A 499 45.30 10.16 27.44
N PRO A 500 45.35 11.50 27.40
CA PRO A 500 45.80 12.32 28.52
C PRO A 500 44.63 12.90 29.33
N ALA A 501 44.73 12.79 30.64
CA ALA A 501 44.12 13.66 31.65
C ALA A 501 45.26 14.17 32.58
N PRO A 502 45.08 15.14 33.49
CA PRO A 502 43.87 15.92 33.84
C PRO A 502 44.13 17.45 33.94
N ALA A 503 43.12 18.25 34.38
CA ALA A 503 43.20 19.33 35.39
C ALA A 503 42.11 20.43 35.23
N SER A 504 41.76 21.10 36.33
CA SER A 504 40.64 22.05 36.48
C SER A 504 41.03 23.53 36.27
N ASP A 505 40.07 24.39 35.87
CA ASP A 505 39.48 25.47 36.71
C ASP A 505 38.71 26.58 35.92
N VAL A 506 37.40 26.71 36.21
CA VAL A 506 36.60 27.93 36.58
C VAL A 506 36.76 29.28 35.79
N PRO A 507 35.73 30.16 35.59
CA PRO A 507 34.28 30.14 35.96
C PRO A 507 33.26 30.37 34.80
N ALA A 508 31.96 30.22 35.11
CA ALA A 508 30.83 30.69 34.29
C ALA A 508 30.31 32.08 34.69
N PRO A 509 29.61 32.82 33.80
CA PRO A 509 28.87 34.04 34.16
C PRO A 509 27.46 33.74 34.71
N VAL A 510 27.01 34.61 35.62
CA VAL A 510 25.74 34.49 36.38
C VAL A 510 24.60 35.24 35.69
N ILE A 511 23.38 34.66 35.70
CA ILE A 511 22.12 35.42 35.63
C ILE A 511 21.19 34.92 36.75
N THR A 512 20.62 35.86 37.51
CA THR A 512 19.84 35.65 38.73
C THR A 512 18.32 35.53 38.48
N PRO A 513 17.57 34.68 39.20
CA PRO A 513 16.11 34.59 39.15
C PRO A 513 15.40 35.29 40.33
N SER A 514 14.16 35.76 40.13
CA SER A 514 13.21 36.17 41.19
C SER A 514 11.83 36.56 40.61
N PRO A 515 10.72 36.49 41.38
CA PRO A 515 10.20 35.23 41.95
C PRO A 515 8.67 35.05 41.79
N THR A 516 8.18 33.90 42.23
CA THR A 516 6.78 33.43 42.22
C THR A 516 5.85 34.19 43.19
N ALA A 517 4.55 34.19 42.90
CA ALA A 517 3.49 34.34 43.90
C ALA A 517 2.25 33.49 43.53
N SER A 518 1.63 32.85 44.52
CA SER A 518 0.41 32.04 44.37
C SER A 518 -0.43 32.10 45.65
N SER A 519 -1.75 32.22 45.52
CA SER A 519 -2.74 31.90 46.56
C SER A 519 -4.12 31.64 45.92
N ALA A 520 -5.02 30.93 46.60
CA ALA A 520 -6.08 30.15 45.95
C ALA A 520 -7.53 30.46 46.41
N ALA A 521 -8.47 30.42 45.45
CA ALA A 521 -9.87 29.90 45.50
C ALA A 521 -10.88 30.52 46.53
N PRO A 522 -12.19 30.16 46.56
CA PRO A 522 -12.99 29.25 45.68
C PRO A 522 -14.44 29.75 45.29
N ILE A 523 -15.22 28.87 44.63
CA ILE A 523 -16.72 28.79 44.52
C ILE A 523 -17.43 29.43 43.27
N VAL A 524 -18.58 28.83 42.92
CA VAL A 524 -19.34 28.69 41.65
C VAL A 524 -20.85 29.00 41.93
N PRO A 525 -21.84 29.07 40.99
CA PRO A 525 -21.92 29.55 39.57
C PRO A 525 -22.90 30.76 39.40
N ASN A 526 -23.05 31.29 38.17
CA ASN A 526 -24.37 31.47 37.50
C ASN A 526 -24.25 32.05 36.08
N ASN A 527 -25.16 31.63 35.19
CA ASN A 527 -25.46 32.21 33.87
C ASN A 527 -26.87 32.85 33.98
N PRO A 528 -27.16 34.03 33.38
CA PRO A 528 -27.91 33.99 32.12
C PRO A 528 -27.69 35.17 31.15
N SER A 529 -28.10 34.93 29.89
CA SER A 529 -28.79 35.83 28.93
C SER A 529 -28.36 37.30 28.75
N LEU A 530 -28.11 37.67 27.49
CA LEU A 530 -28.13 39.06 27.02
C LEU A 530 -29.23 39.24 25.96
N GLU A 531 -30.34 39.86 26.36
CA GLU A 531 -31.22 40.60 25.46
C GLU A 531 -30.71 42.06 25.36
N PHE A 532 -30.88 42.69 24.20
CA PHE A 532 -30.87 44.15 24.08
C PHE A 532 -31.95 44.57 23.08
N ASP A 533 -32.92 45.36 23.55
CA ASP A 533 -34.05 45.87 22.77
C ASP A 533 -33.85 47.34 22.38
N GLU A 534 -34.58 47.79 21.37
CA GLU A 534 -34.38 49.05 20.65
C GLU A 534 -35.02 50.30 21.29
N THR A 535 -34.60 51.46 20.78
CA THR A 535 -35.40 52.63 20.32
C THR A 535 -34.70 53.96 20.69
N LYS A 536 -34.72 55.06 19.91
CA LYS A 536 -35.37 55.42 18.63
C LYS A 536 -34.67 56.68 18.06
N SER A 537 -34.50 56.82 16.74
CA SER A 537 -34.70 58.11 16.02
C SER A 537 -34.65 58.01 14.48
N SER A 538 -35.47 58.85 13.84
CA SER A 538 -35.68 59.20 12.41
C SER A 538 -34.45 59.41 11.49
N SER A 539 -34.54 59.48 10.14
CA SER A 539 -35.54 59.05 9.13
C SER A 539 -35.07 59.40 7.69
N SER A 540 -35.36 58.56 6.69
CA SER A 540 -35.76 58.87 5.28
C SER A 540 -35.16 57.90 4.24
N CYS A 541 -36.02 57.33 3.38
CA CYS A 541 -35.66 56.56 2.18
C CYS A 541 -36.79 56.64 1.14
N ALA A 542 -36.43 56.53 -0.13
CA ALA A 542 -37.34 56.58 -1.29
C ALA A 542 -37.85 55.16 -1.68
N PRO A 543 -38.85 55.01 -2.57
CA PRO A 543 -39.74 53.83 -2.56
C PRO A 543 -39.24 52.61 -3.37
N ASN A 544 -39.63 51.43 -2.90
CA ASN A 544 -39.47 50.15 -3.61
C ASN A 544 -40.54 49.95 -4.69
N VAL A 545 -40.17 49.28 -5.78
CA VAL A 545 -41.08 48.91 -6.89
C VAL A 545 -41.52 47.46 -6.74
N THR A 546 -42.82 47.23 -6.58
CA THR A 546 -43.43 45.89 -6.60
C THR A 546 -43.74 45.46 -8.03
N LYS A 547 -43.27 44.28 -8.46
CA LYS A 547 -43.74 43.61 -9.69
C LYS A 547 -44.60 42.39 -9.35
N THR A 548 -45.86 42.43 -9.77
CA THR A 548 -46.78 41.29 -9.70
C THR A 548 -46.51 40.33 -10.85
N ILE A 549 -46.46 39.02 -10.57
CA ILE A 549 -46.46 37.96 -11.58
C ILE A 549 -47.76 37.16 -11.45
N THR A 550 -48.52 37.07 -12.55
CA THR A 550 -49.76 36.29 -12.61
C THR A 550 -49.44 34.89 -13.14
N VAL A 551 -49.81 33.85 -12.40
CA VAL A 551 -49.70 32.45 -12.85
C VAL A 551 -51.04 31.98 -13.39
N ALA A 552 -51.07 31.46 -14.61
CA ALA A 552 -52.24 30.82 -15.22
C ALA A 552 -52.11 29.29 -15.14
N ALA A 553 -53.26 28.61 -15.03
CA ALA A 553 -53.31 27.16 -14.79
C ALA A 553 -53.05 26.29 -16.03
N SER A 554 -52.69 25.04 -15.77
CA SER A 554 -52.22 24.02 -16.70
C SER A 554 -53.22 23.58 -17.79
N SER A 555 -52.71 23.28 -18.98
CA SER A 555 -53.25 22.26 -19.88
C SER A 555 -52.12 21.50 -20.59
N SER A 556 -52.43 20.33 -21.13
CA SER A 556 -51.48 19.28 -21.52
C SER A 556 -51.12 19.26 -23.01
N PHE A 557 -50.03 18.54 -23.31
CA PHE A 557 -49.64 17.84 -24.55
C PHE A 557 -48.39 18.29 -25.34
N SER A 558 -47.67 17.24 -25.75
CA SER A 558 -46.86 17.06 -26.96
C SER A 558 -45.46 17.68 -27.04
N THR A 559 -44.53 16.81 -27.41
CA THR A 559 -43.11 17.04 -27.66
C THR A 559 -42.84 17.82 -28.94
N SER A 560 -41.97 18.83 -28.87
CA SER A 560 -41.04 19.16 -29.95
C SER A 560 -39.84 19.96 -29.40
N SER A 561 -38.66 19.34 -29.39
CA SER A 561 -37.41 20.02 -29.00
C SER A 561 -36.72 20.61 -30.23
N CYS A 562 -36.90 21.91 -30.47
CA CYS A 562 -36.07 22.66 -31.40
C CYS A 562 -34.82 23.18 -30.67
N THR A 563 -33.71 22.46 -30.80
CA THR A 563 -32.39 22.90 -30.30
C THR A 563 -31.76 23.85 -31.32
N PRO A 564 -31.31 25.06 -30.94
CA PRO A 564 -30.55 25.92 -31.84
C PRO A 564 -29.11 25.41 -31.98
N SER A 565 -28.74 24.93 -33.17
CA SER A 565 -27.37 24.54 -33.49
C SER A 565 -26.51 25.78 -33.79
N VAL A 566 -25.49 26.03 -32.97
CA VAL A 566 -24.46 27.05 -33.25
C VAL A 566 -23.32 26.39 -34.03
N THR A 567 -23.17 26.74 -35.31
CA THR A 567 -22.04 26.30 -36.13
C THR A 567 -20.88 27.29 -35.99
N VAL A 568 -19.78 26.86 -35.37
CA VAL A 568 -18.52 27.63 -35.34
C VAL A 568 -17.64 27.18 -36.50
N THR A 569 -17.46 28.05 -37.49
CA THR A 569 -16.54 27.80 -38.61
C THR A 569 -15.13 28.27 -38.23
N ILE A 570 -14.24 27.33 -37.94
CA ILE A 570 -12.82 27.62 -37.75
C ILE A 570 -12.10 27.50 -39.11
N THR A 571 -11.61 28.62 -39.63
CA THR A 571 -10.82 28.65 -40.86
C THR A 571 -9.33 28.54 -40.51
N VAL A 572 -8.74 27.37 -40.71
CA VAL A 572 -7.29 27.14 -40.54
C VAL A 572 -6.57 27.41 -41.86
N PRO A 573 -5.58 28.31 -41.93
CA PRO A 573 -4.82 28.55 -43.15
C PRO A 573 -3.93 27.34 -43.50
N PHE A 574 -4.04 26.88 -44.74
CA PHE A 574 -3.32 25.73 -45.29
C PHE A 574 -1.83 26.03 -45.48
N VAL A 575 -0.96 25.17 -44.93
CA VAL A 575 0.49 25.15 -45.22
C VAL A 575 0.81 23.83 -45.94
N PRO A 576 1.41 23.84 -47.13
CA PRO A 576 1.61 22.63 -47.92
C PRO A 576 2.67 21.71 -47.30
N THR A 577 2.37 20.41 -47.28
CA THR A 577 3.27 19.36 -46.80
C THR A 577 4.38 19.06 -47.82
N ALA A 578 5.63 19.09 -47.36
CA ALA A 578 6.77 18.56 -48.10
C ALA A 578 7.12 17.17 -47.55
N SER A 579 7.03 16.14 -48.39
CA SER A 579 7.40 14.77 -48.07
C SER A 579 8.89 14.52 -48.32
N VAL A 580 9.61 14.09 -47.28
CA VAL A 580 10.98 13.55 -47.38
C VAL A 580 11.02 12.25 -46.55
N PRO A 581 11.51 11.13 -47.10
CA PRO A 581 11.42 9.83 -46.43
C PRO A 581 12.39 9.69 -45.26
N LEU A 582 11.97 8.99 -44.19
CA LEU A 582 12.90 8.50 -43.17
C LEU A 582 13.84 7.47 -43.79
N ASN A 583 15.14 7.72 -43.68
CA ASN A 583 16.18 6.76 -44.00
C ASN A 583 16.69 6.15 -42.69
N LEU A 584 16.48 4.84 -42.49
CA LEU A 584 16.98 4.14 -41.30
C LEU A 584 18.48 3.89 -41.47
N THR A 585 19.32 4.49 -40.63
CA THR A 585 20.74 4.15 -40.53
C THR A 585 21.17 3.97 -39.08
N THR A 586 21.62 2.76 -38.75
CA THR A 586 22.28 2.40 -37.50
C THR A 586 23.67 3.00 -37.38
N SER A 587 24.00 3.61 -36.23
CA SER A 587 25.35 4.00 -35.81
C SER A 587 25.32 4.21 -34.29
N SER A 588 25.76 3.25 -33.48
CA SER A 588 27.15 3.11 -33.00
C SER A 588 27.50 4.08 -31.87
N ALA A 589 27.91 3.51 -30.74
CA ALA A 589 28.22 4.23 -29.51
C ALA A 589 29.39 5.22 -29.68
N VAL A 590 29.30 6.37 -29.01
CA VAL A 590 30.38 7.35 -28.87
C VAL A 590 30.58 7.63 -27.38
N SER A 591 31.77 7.34 -26.86
CA SER A 591 32.16 7.67 -25.48
C SER A 591 32.36 9.18 -25.32
N PRO A 592 31.93 9.80 -24.21
CA PRO A 592 32.22 11.20 -23.93
C PRO A 592 33.70 11.40 -23.53
N PRO A 593 34.30 12.56 -23.85
CA PRO A 593 35.70 12.87 -23.51
C PRO A 593 35.86 13.26 -22.03
N ALA A 594 37.07 13.07 -21.51
CA ALA A 594 37.40 13.33 -20.11
C ALA A 594 37.73 14.80 -19.80
N GLY A 595 37.30 15.27 -18.62
CA GLY A 595 37.94 16.35 -17.87
C GLY A 595 37.19 17.68 -17.80
N ASN A 596 36.62 18.00 -16.63
CA ASN A 596 37.40 18.75 -15.64
C ASN A 596 36.77 18.71 -14.23
N ASN A 597 37.61 18.60 -13.19
CA ASN A 597 37.17 18.59 -11.80
C ASN A 597 36.95 20.00 -11.27
N THR A 598 35.70 20.36 -10.97
CA THR A 598 35.37 21.40 -9.97
C THR A 598 34.25 20.87 -9.09
N ALA A 599 34.53 20.67 -7.80
CA ALA A 599 33.58 20.14 -6.85
C ALA A 599 32.46 21.16 -6.54
N SER A 600 31.26 20.91 -7.05
CA SER A 600 30.04 21.47 -6.47
C SER A 600 29.67 20.69 -5.20
N PRO A 601 29.09 21.33 -4.17
CA PRO A 601 28.71 20.64 -2.95
C PRO A 601 27.58 19.65 -3.25
N THR A 602 27.85 18.37 -3.00
CA THR A 602 26.83 17.31 -2.98
C THR A 602 25.82 17.62 -1.88
N LEU A 603 24.59 17.90 -2.27
CA LEU A 603 23.44 17.88 -1.37
C LEU A 603 23.28 16.47 -0.78
N PRO A 604 22.81 16.32 0.46
CA PRO A 604 22.55 15.00 1.04
C PRO A 604 21.48 14.27 0.23
N VAL A 605 21.67 12.96 0.05
CA VAL A 605 20.65 12.08 -0.54
C VAL A 605 19.44 12.07 0.39
N PHE A 606 18.26 12.34 -0.17
CA PHE A 606 16.98 12.28 0.55
C PHE A 606 16.58 10.81 0.70
N GLU A 607 16.42 10.34 1.93
CA GLU A 607 16.00 8.94 2.23
C GLU A 607 14.47 8.79 2.33
N GLY A 608 13.71 9.83 1.99
CA GLY A 608 12.27 9.90 2.21
C GLY A 608 11.89 10.39 3.61
N ALA A 609 10.60 10.29 3.90
CA ALA A 609 10.11 10.26 5.27
C ALA A 609 10.68 9.00 5.98
N GLY A 610 11.00 9.12 7.28
CA GLY A 610 11.40 7.97 8.09
C GLY A 610 12.91 7.68 8.19
N SER A 611 13.77 8.67 8.48
CA SER A 611 15.19 8.45 8.83
C SER A 611 15.73 9.37 9.94
N VAL A 612 15.46 9.05 11.22
CA VAL A 612 16.41 9.26 12.33
C VAL A 612 16.16 8.25 13.45
N TYR A 613 16.98 7.19 13.55
CA TYR A 613 17.48 6.66 14.83
C TYR A 613 18.68 5.74 14.57
N THR A 614 19.89 6.26 14.80
CA THR A 614 21.10 5.44 14.87
C THR A 614 21.11 4.62 16.16
N VAL A 615 20.62 3.38 16.12
CA VAL A 615 20.80 2.43 17.23
C VAL A 615 22.25 1.95 17.23
N SER A 616 23.04 2.34 18.23
CA SER A 616 24.40 1.83 18.39
C SER A 616 24.37 0.37 18.83
N GLY A 617 24.67 -0.54 17.89
CA GLY A 617 24.72 -1.97 18.16
C GLY A 617 25.88 -2.36 19.08
N SER A 618 25.55 -2.69 20.33
CA SER A 618 26.34 -3.48 21.29
C SER A 618 25.34 -3.97 22.35
N VAL A 619 25.15 -5.26 22.62
CA VAL A 619 26.16 -6.34 22.78
C VAL A 619 25.60 -7.67 22.29
N LEU A 620 26.42 -8.46 21.59
CA LEU A 620 26.20 -9.90 21.38
C LEU A 620 27.44 -10.69 21.82
N ALA A 621 27.52 -11.04 23.11
CA ALA A 621 28.38 -12.12 23.62
C ALA A 621 28.12 -12.36 25.12
N MET A 622 27.39 -13.43 25.47
CA MET A 622 27.88 -14.50 26.37
C MET A 622 26.76 -15.48 26.74
N PHE A 623 26.87 -16.70 26.22
CA PHE A 623 26.39 -17.91 26.88
C PHE A 623 27.42 -19.01 26.60
N VAL A 624 27.99 -19.58 27.67
CA VAL A 624 28.40 -21.00 27.84
C VAL A 624 29.16 -21.13 29.17
N ALA A 625 28.89 -22.23 29.90
CA ALA A 625 29.45 -22.62 31.20
C ALA A 625 28.97 -21.74 32.40
N VAL A 626 28.68 -22.28 33.59
CA VAL A 626 29.03 -23.59 34.17
C VAL A 626 27.80 -24.25 34.82
N ALA A 627 27.68 -25.57 34.66
CA ALA A 627 27.01 -26.43 35.64
C ALA A 627 28.06 -27.39 36.24
N VAL A 628 27.77 -27.99 37.41
CA VAL A 628 28.53 -29.04 38.14
C VAL A 628 29.35 -28.56 39.36
N PHE A 629 28.68 -28.65 40.52
CA PHE A 629 29.13 -29.20 41.83
C PHE A 629 29.47 -28.32 43.06
N VAL A 630 29.16 -28.96 44.21
CA VAL A 630 29.38 -28.61 45.63
C VAL A 630 28.54 -27.42 46.15
N GLY A 631 27.72 -27.55 47.21
CA GLY A 631 27.29 -28.75 47.95
C GLY A 631 26.88 -28.44 49.39
N LEU A 632 25.62 -28.70 49.75
CA LEU A 632 25.07 -29.04 51.08
C LEU A 632 23.57 -29.33 50.95
#